data_AF-A0A559GGW2-F1
#
_entry.id   AF-A0A559GGW2-F1
#
_cell.length_a   1.000
_cell.length_b   1.000
_cell.length_c   1.000
_cell.angle_alpha   90.00
_cell.angle_beta   90.00
_cell.angle_gamma   90.00
#
_symmetry.space_group_name_H-M   'P 1'
#
loop_
_entity.id
_entity.type
_entity.pdbx_description
1 polymer ?
#
loop_
_entity_poly.entity_id
_entity_poly.type
_entity_poly.pdbx_seq_one_letter_code
_entity_poly.pdbx_strand_id
1 'polypeptide(L)'
;LSGLSFLNMLSLVSGNAMKNFSVFALGVSPYITASIVVQLLQMDILPKFVEWGKQGEVGRRKLNQATRYIALVLAFVQSIGITAGFNTLSGAKLLTTALTPQVFVTIGIILTAGSMIVTWLGEQITDKGYGNGVSMIIFAGIVASIPEMIKGIYVDYFVNIPSSRLTSSIIFVVILIIAVLLIVYFTTYVQQAEYKITIQYTKVAQGAPSSSYLLLKLNPAGVIPVI
;
A
#
# COMPACT_ATOMS: atom_id res chain seq x y z
N LEU A 1 -8.56 -10.49 19.44
CA LEU A 1 -8.07 -10.13 18.08
C LEU A 1 -6.66 -9.51 18.08
N SER A 2 -6.05 -9.18 19.24
CA SER A 2 -4.72 -8.57 19.38
C SER A 2 -3.51 -9.52 19.30
N GLY A 3 -3.72 -10.84 19.19
CA GLY A 3 -2.64 -11.84 19.28
C GLY A 3 -1.96 -12.25 17.97
N LEU A 4 -2.39 -11.72 16.82
CA LEU A 4 -1.85 -12.10 15.51
C LEU A 4 -1.18 -10.88 14.87
N SER A 5 0.14 -10.72 15.07
CA SER A 5 0.93 -9.61 14.48
C SER A 5 0.75 -9.47 12.97
N PHE A 6 0.53 -10.58 12.26
CA PHE A 6 0.23 -10.57 10.83
C PHE A 6 -1.09 -9.84 10.50
N LEU A 7 -2.14 -10.05 11.28
CA LEU A 7 -3.44 -9.39 11.07
C LEU A 7 -3.36 -7.90 11.42
N ASN A 8 -2.51 -7.51 12.38
CA ASN A 8 -2.25 -6.10 12.66
C ASN A 8 -1.50 -5.43 11.49
N MET A 9 -0.51 -6.11 10.90
CA MET A 9 0.19 -5.60 9.71
C MET A 9 -0.77 -5.42 8.52
N LEU A 10 -1.63 -6.42 8.27
CA LEU A 10 -2.66 -6.37 7.23
C LEU A 10 -3.71 -5.28 7.51
N SER A 11 -4.06 -5.07 8.78
CA SER A 11 -4.95 -3.99 9.22
C SER A 11 -4.32 -2.62 9.00
N LEU A 12 -3.02 -2.44 9.20
CA LEU A 12 -2.34 -1.16 8.96
C LEU A 12 -2.32 -0.78 7.47
N VAL A 13 -2.05 -1.76 6.59
CA VAL A 13 -2.07 -1.55 5.13
C VAL A 13 -3.49 -1.30 4.59
N SER A 14 -4.51 -1.84 5.26
CA SER A 14 -5.93 -1.62 4.93
C SER A 14 -6.59 -0.47 5.72
N GLY A 15 -5.84 0.34 6.47
CA GLY A 15 -6.38 1.51 7.19
C GLY A 15 -7.30 1.17 8.36
N ASN A 16 -6.97 0.13 9.13
CA ASN A 16 -7.73 -0.40 10.27
C ASN A 16 -9.10 -1.01 9.92
N ALA A 17 -9.41 -1.16 8.62
CA ALA A 17 -10.69 -1.65 8.13
C ALA A 17 -10.97 -3.12 8.46
N MET A 18 -9.92 -3.93 8.67
CA MET A 18 -10.04 -5.34 9.04
C MET A 18 -10.39 -5.56 10.52
N LYS A 19 -10.01 -4.63 11.42
CA LYS A 19 -10.42 -4.65 12.84
C LYS A 19 -11.93 -4.48 13.02
N ASN A 20 -12.60 -3.83 12.05
CA ASN A 20 -14.04 -3.55 12.04
C ASN A 20 -14.82 -4.28 10.93
N PHE A 21 -14.21 -5.23 10.20
CA PHE A 21 -14.83 -5.93 9.06
C PHE A 21 -15.61 -4.98 8.11
N SER A 22 -14.97 -3.88 7.74
CA SER A 22 -15.59 -2.85 6.89
C SER A 22 -15.74 -3.33 5.43
N VAL A 23 -16.67 -2.73 4.69
CA VAL A 23 -16.84 -2.94 3.23
C VAL A 23 -15.56 -2.66 2.45
N PHE A 24 -14.67 -1.82 3.01
CA PHE A 24 -13.36 -1.48 2.45
C PHE A 24 -12.19 -2.33 3.00
N ALA A 25 -12.46 -3.46 3.65
CA ALA A 25 -11.42 -4.25 4.34
C ALA A 25 -10.30 -4.77 3.41
N LEU A 26 -10.58 -4.99 2.12
CA LEU A 26 -9.56 -5.37 1.12
C LEU A 26 -8.71 -4.16 0.65
N GLY A 27 -9.22 -2.93 0.85
CA GLY A 27 -8.58 -1.71 0.39
C GLY A 27 -8.21 -1.75 -1.09
N VAL A 28 -6.98 -1.31 -1.37
CA VAL A 28 -6.37 -1.28 -2.72
C VAL A 28 -5.45 -2.48 -2.99
N SER A 29 -5.29 -3.41 -2.03
CA SER A 29 -4.35 -4.53 -2.14
C SER A 29 -4.54 -5.38 -3.40
N PRO A 30 -5.77 -5.78 -3.80
CA PRO A 30 -5.96 -6.58 -5.01
C PRO A 30 -5.50 -5.86 -6.29
N TYR A 31 -5.67 -4.53 -6.33
CA TYR A 31 -5.22 -3.70 -7.45
C TYR A 31 -3.69 -3.61 -7.51
N ILE A 32 -3.01 -3.49 -6.37
CA ILE A 32 -1.55 -3.47 -6.32
C ILE A 32 -0.99 -4.79 -6.85
N THR A 33 -1.51 -5.92 -6.35
CA THR A 33 -1.10 -7.24 -6.84
C THR A 33 -1.35 -7.39 -8.33
N ALA A 34 -2.52 -6.95 -8.82
CA ALA A 34 -2.80 -6.97 -10.26
C ALA A 34 -1.82 -6.10 -11.07
N SER A 35 -1.45 -4.92 -10.56
CA SER A 35 -0.51 -4.03 -11.24
C SER A 35 0.90 -4.63 -11.33
N ILE A 36 1.34 -5.35 -10.29
CA ILE A 36 2.61 -6.10 -10.28
C ILE A 36 2.53 -7.25 -11.28
N VAL A 37 1.43 -8.00 -11.30
CA VAL A 37 1.23 -9.06 -12.29
C VAL A 37 1.31 -8.51 -13.70
N VAL A 38 0.65 -7.39 -14.00
CA VAL A 38 0.74 -6.74 -15.32
C VAL A 38 2.15 -6.25 -15.64
N GLN A 39 2.88 -5.69 -14.67
CA GLN A 39 4.29 -5.30 -14.85
C GLN A 39 5.19 -6.50 -15.15
N LEU A 40 5.02 -7.61 -14.44
CA LEU A 40 5.77 -8.84 -14.68
C LEU A 40 5.44 -9.45 -16.05
N LEU A 41 4.17 -9.41 -16.47
CA LEU A 41 3.77 -9.89 -17.80
C LEU A 41 4.32 -9.01 -18.94
N GLN A 42 4.67 -7.75 -18.67
CA GLN A 42 5.39 -6.86 -19.59
C GLN A 42 6.88 -7.18 -19.69
N MET A 43 7.47 -7.95 -18.76
CA MET A 43 8.89 -8.36 -18.81
C MET A 43 9.05 -9.65 -19.63
N ASP A 44 8.62 -9.60 -20.90
CA ASP A 44 8.84 -10.64 -21.93
C ASP A 44 8.03 -11.95 -21.82
N ILE A 45 6.94 -11.98 -21.05
CA ILE A 45 6.03 -13.14 -21.02
C ILE A 45 4.92 -13.03 -22.07
N LEU A 46 4.37 -11.82 -22.29
CA LEU A 46 3.29 -11.58 -23.26
C LEU A 46 3.66 -10.45 -24.25
N PRO A 47 3.90 -10.76 -25.54
CA PRO A 47 4.33 -9.77 -26.52
C PRO A 47 3.31 -8.63 -26.71
N LYS A 48 2.01 -8.91 -26.60
CA LYS A 48 0.96 -7.88 -26.66
C LYS A 48 1.05 -6.85 -25.53
N PHE A 49 1.44 -7.26 -24.33
CA PHE A 49 1.60 -6.35 -23.19
C PHE A 49 2.85 -5.48 -23.34
N VAL A 50 3.93 -6.05 -23.88
CA VAL A 50 5.14 -5.32 -24.26
C VAL A 50 4.85 -4.28 -25.35
N GLU A 51 4.09 -4.65 -26.38
CA GLU A 51 3.66 -3.74 -27.44
C GLU A 51 2.82 -2.58 -26.89
N TRP A 52 1.87 -2.86 -26.00
CA TRP A 52 1.09 -1.81 -25.34
C TRP A 52 1.97 -0.94 -24.43
N GLY A 53 3.00 -1.48 -23.80
CA GLY A 53 4.00 -0.67 -23.09
C GLY A 53 4.75 0.30 -24.01
N LYS A 54 5.02 -0.10 -25.25
CA LYS A 54 5.73 0.70 -26.27
C LYS A 54 4.84 1.71 -27.02
N GLN A 55 3.51 1.55 -26.97
CA GLN A 55 2.52 2.41 -27.66
C GLN A 55 2.21 3.74 -26.93
N GLY A 56 2.95 4.07 -25.86
CA GLY A 56 2.77 5.32 -25.12
C GLY A 56 1.42 5.39 -24.39
N GLU A 57 0.75 6.55 -24.46
CA GLU A 57 -0.43 6.84 -23.63
C GLU A 57 -1.65 5.96 -23.95
N VAL A 58 -1.87 5.65 -25.24
CA VAL A 58 -2.97 4.76 -25.67
C VAL A 58 -2.75 3.33 -25.15
N GLY A 59 -1.51 2.87 -25.15
CA GLY A 59 -1.14 1.56 -24.63
C GLY A 59 -1.22 1.48 -23.10
N ARG A 60 -0.81 2.54 -22.38
CA ARG A 60 -1.03 2.66 -20.92
C ARG A 60 -2.50 2.52 -20.54
N ARG A 61 -3.41 3.13 -21.30
CA ARG A 61 -4.86 2.99 -21.04
C ARG A 61 -5.35 1.54 -21.16
N LYS A 62 -4.87 0.80 -22.17
CA LYS A 62 -5.19 -0.63 -22.33
C LYS A 62 -4.63 -1.49 -21.19
N LEU A 63 -3.40 -1.21 -20.77
CA LEU A 63 -2.77 -1.88 -19.64
C LEU A 63 -3.51 -1.61 -18.32
N ASN A 64 -3.99 -0.39 -18.11
CA ASN A 64 -4.80 -0.04 -16.93
C ASN A 64 -6.16 -0.75 -16.97
N GLN A 65 -6.79 -0.92 -18.13
CA GLN A 65 -8.00 -1.74 -18.25
C GLN A 65 -7.73 -3.21 -17.92
N ALA A 66 -6.66 -3.79 -18.46
CA ALA A 66 -6.26 -5.16 -18.13
C ALA A 66 -5.99 -5.34 -16.63
N THR A 67 -5.30 -4.38 -16.02
CA THR A 67 -5.04 -4.36 -14.57
C THR A 67 -6.34 -4.35 -13.77
N ARG A 68 -7.35 -3.58 -14.18
CA ARG A 68 -8.68 -3.57 -13.52
C ARG A 68 -9.40 -4.91 -13.61
N TYR A 69 -9.38 -5.57 -14.76
CA TYR A 69 -10.01 -6.89 -14.90
C TYR A 69 -9.30 -7.95 -14.05
N ILE A 70 -7.98 -7.93 -14.02
CA ILE A 70 -7.18 -8.83 -13.17
C ILE A 70 -7.45 -8.54 -11.70
N ALA A 71 -7.48 -7.27 -11.30
CA ALA A 71 -7.79 -6.84 -9.94
C ALA A 71 -9.18 -7.31 -9.49
N LEU A 72 -10.19 -7.22 -10.34
CA LEU A 72 -11.55 -7.70 -10.05
C LEU A 72 -11.57 -9.21 -9.75
N VAL A 73 -10.92 -10.00 -10.60
CA VAL A 73 -10.85 -11.46 -10.42
C VAL A 73 -10.05 -11.81 -9.16
N LEU A 74 -8.90 -11.16 -8.95
CA LEU A 74 -8.08 -11.36 -7.76
C LEU A 74 -8.80 -10.95 -6.48
N ALA A 75 -9.51 -9.82 -6.48
CA ALA A 75 -10.30 -9.35 -5.35
C ALA A 75 -11.40 -10.37 -4.99
N PHE A 76 -12.08 -10.93 -5.98
CA PHE A 76 -13.09 -11.96 -5.75
C PHE A 76 -12.49 -13.22 -5.11
N VAL A 77 -11.39 -13.73 -5.67
CA VAL A 77 -10.70 -14.91 -5.13
C VAL A 77 -10.14 -14.65 -3.72
N GLN A 78 -9.49 -13.51 -3.51
CA GLN A 78 -8.94 -13.10 -2.21
C GLN A 78 -10.05 -12.89 -1.17
N SER A 79 -11.20 -12.33 -1.56
CA SER A 79 -12.33 -12.13 -0.65
C SER A 79 -12.86 -13.46 -0.09
N ILE A 80 -12.94 -14.50 -0.92
CA ILE A 80 -13.35 -15.85 -0.51
C ILE A 80 -12.29 -16.45 0.41
N GLY A 81 -11.01 -16.34 0.05
CA GLY A 81 -9.89 -16.85 0.85
C GLY A 81 -9.81 -16.22 2.25
N ILE A 82 -9.97 -14.89 2.34
CA ILE A 82 -9.97 -14.16 3.61
C ILE A 82 -11.22 -14.50 4.42
N THR A 83 -12.39 -14.55 3.81
CA THR A 83 -13.64 -14.90 4.53
C THR A 83 -13.58 -16.33 5.08
N ALA A 84 -13.04 -17.28 4.31
CA ALA A 84 -12.82 -18.66 4.75
C ALA A 84 -11.76 -18.75 5.86
N GLY A 85 -10.64 -18.04 5.71
CA GLY A 85 -9.57 -17.99 6.72
C GLY A 85 -10.03 -17.35 8.04
N PHE A 86 -10.85 -16.30 7.99
CA PHE A 86 -11.43 -15.72 9.19
C PHE A 86 -12.41 -16.65 9.89
N ASN A 87 -13.20 -17.43 9.14
CA ASN A 87 -14.11 -18.42 9.71
C ASN A 87 -13.37 -19.59 10.39
N THR A 88 -12.18 -19.98 9.91
CA THR A 88 -11.39 -21.08 10.48
C THR A 88 -10.47 -20.63 11.61
N LEU A 89 -9.83 -19.46 11.50
CA LEU A 89 -8.92 -18.91 12.51
C LEU A 89 -9.66 -18.23 13.67
N SER A 90 -10.79 -17.59 13.38
CA SER A 90 -11.67 -17.08 14.41
C SER A 90 -12.73 -18.14 14.69
N GLY A 91 -12.45 -19.05 15.62
CA GLY A 91 -13.51 -19.85 16.27
C GLY A 91 -14.60 -18.98 16.94
N ALA A 92 -14.44 -17.66 16.89
CA ALA A 92 -15.46 -16.66 17.18
C ALA A 92 -16.39 -16.48 15.98
N LYS A 93 -17.64 -16.91 16.15
CA LYS A 93 -18.85 -16.53 15.40
C LYS A 93 -18.89 -15.02 15.07
N LEU A 94 -18.15 -14.57 14.06
CA LEU A 94 -18.31 -13.22 13.49
C LEU A 94 -19.61 -13.11 12.69
N LEU A 95 -20.23 -14.25 12.36
CA LEU A 95 -21.55 -14.35 11.75
C LEU A 95 -22.48 -15.07 12.74
N THR A 96 -23.53 -14.38 13.19
CA THR A 96 -24.60 -14.94 14.02
C THR A 96 -25.51 -15.90 13.25
N THR A 97 -25.29 -16.07 11.95
CA THR A 97 -26.11 -16.86 11.02
C THR A 97 -25.27 -17.99 10.42
N ALA A 98 -25.89 -19.16 10.22
CA ALA A 98 -25.26 -20.32 9.62
C ALA A 98 -24.58 -19.97 8.29
N LEU A 99 -23.30 -20.33 8.15
CA LEU A 99 -22.52 -20.06 6.94
C LEU A 99 -22.95 -21.00 5.81
N THR A 100 -24.01 -20.62 5.09
CA THR A 100 -24.36 -21.23 3.80
C THR A 100 -23.36 -20.74 2.73
N PRO A 101 -23.01 -21.55 1.71
CA PRO A 101 -22.17 -21.11 0.58
C PRO A 101 -22.64 -19.80 -0.07
N GLN A 102 -23.95 -19.53 -0.01
CA GLN A 102 -24.58 -18.29 -0.46
C GLN A 102 -24.12 -17.05 0.32
N VAL A 103 -23.93 -17.14 1.64
CA VAL A 103 -23.46 -16.02 2.48
C VAL A 103 -22.00 -15.68 2.17
N PHE A 104 -21.16 -16.68 1.93
CA PHE A 104 -19.78 -16.47 1.48
C PHE A 104 -19.70 -15.72 0.15
N VAL A 105 -20.55 -16.11 -0.82
CA VAL A 105 -20.60 -15.43 -2.13
C VAL A 105 -21.10 -14.00 -1.97
N THR A 106 -22.11 -13.74 -1.14
CA THR A 106 -22.61 -12.38 -0.89
C THR A 106 -21.54 -11.50 -0.24
N ILE A 107 -20.84 -12.00 0.78
CA ILE A 107 -19.74 -11.27 1.43
C ILE A 107 -18.60 -11.00 0.43
N GLY A 108 -18.25 -12.01 -0.39
CA GLY A 108 -17.24 -11.88 -1.41
C GLY A 108 -17.58 -10.80 -2.45
N ILE A 109 -18.83 -10.74 -2.90
CA ILE A 109 -19.32 -9.70 -3.82
C ILE A 109 -19.24 -8.32 -3.17
N ILE A 110 -19.67 -8.17 -1.90
CA ILE A 110 -19.65 -6.87 -1.19
C ILE A 110 -18.22 -6.37 -0.99
N LEU A 111 -17.30 -7.24 -0.55
CA LEU A 111 -15.89 -6.89 -0.37
C LEU A 111 -15.22 -6.55 -1.71
N THR A 112 -15.52 -7.31 -2.75
CA THR A 112 -15.01 -7.06 -4.11
C THR A 112 -15.53 -5.72 -4.62
N ALA A 113 -16.83 -5.44 -4.47
CA ALA A 113 -17.43 -4.16 -4.85
C ALA A 113 -16.79 -2.99 -4.08
N GLY A 114 -16.57 -3.15 -2.77
CA GLY A 114 -15.86 -2.16 -1.95
C GLY A 114 -14.45 -1.87 -2.46
N SER A 115 -13.66 -2.89 -2.79
CA SER A 115 -12.31 -2.73 -3.34
C SER A 115 -12.32 -2.05 -4.72
N MET A 116 -13.28 -2.37 -5.57
CA MET A 116 -13.43 -1.73 -6.89
C MET A 116 -13.80 -0.25 -6.77
N ILE A 117 -14.66 0.11 -5.82
CA ILE A 117 -14.99 1.52 -5.54
C ILE A 117 -13.75 2.30 -5.10
N VAL A 118 -12.94 1.72 -4.20
CA VAL A 118 -11.70 2.36 -3.72
C VAL A 118 -10.70 2.51 -4.86
N THR A 119 -10.55 1.49 -5.70
CA THR A 119 -9.69 1.53 -6.89
C THR A 119 -10.15 2.62 -7.86
N TRP A 120 -11.45 2.71 -8.13
CA TRP A 120 -12.03 3.76 -8.97
C TRP A 120 -11.76 5.16 -8.39
N LEU A 121 -11.90 5.35 -7.08
CA LEU A 121 -11.53 6.61 -6.42
C LEU A 121 -10.04 6.94 -6.62
N GLY A 122 -9.16 5.94 -6.56
CA GLY A 122 -7.73 6.11 -6.83
C GLY A 122 -7.45 6.55 -8.26
N GLU A 123 -8.16 5.99 -9.24
CA GLU A 123 -8.06 6.43 -10.64
C GLU A 123 -8.56 7.88 -10.81
N GLN A 124 -9.68 8.24 -10.18
CA GLN A 124 -10.21 9.61 -10.22
C GLN A 124 -9.24 10.64 -9.62
N ILE A 125 -8.50 10.28 -8.56
CA ILE A 125 -7.46 11.15 -8.00
C ILE A 125 -6.29 11.29 -8.98
N THR A 126 -5.92 10.21 -9.67
CA THR A 126 -4.85 10.19 -10.65
C THR A 126 -5.18 11.09 -11.86
N ASP A 127 -6.41 10.98 -12.38
CA ASP A 127 -6.89 11.78 -13.53
C ASP A 127 -6.91 13.28 -13.22
N LYS A 128 -7.12 13.66 -11.95
CA LYS A 128 -7.10 15.06 -11.49
C LYS A 128 -5.68 15.62 -11.28
N GLY A 129 -4.64 14.82 -11.50
CA GLY A 129 -3.25 15.30 -11.54
C GLY A 129 -2.50 15.33 -10.21
N TYR A 130 -3.04 14.76 -9.12
CA TYR A 130 -2.38 14.72 -7.81
C TYR A 130 -1.32 13.61 -7.67
N GLY A 131 -0.75 13.12 -8.77
CA GLY A 131 0.19 12.00 -8.80
C GLY A 131 -0.51 10.63 -8.86
N ASN A 132 0.05 9.61 -8.20
CA ASN A 132 -0.54 8.27 -8.16
C ASN A 132 -1.63 8.19 -7.09
N GLY A 133 -2.89 8.18 -7.51
CA GLY A 133 -4.03 8.21 -6.60
C GLY A 133 -4.18 6.96 -5.73
N VAL A 134 -3.69 5.80 -6.17
CA VAL A 134 -3.66 4.58 -5.34
C VAL A 134 -2.69 4.77 -4.17
N SER A 135 -1.51 5.34 -4.42
CA SER A 135 -0.55 5.67 -3.35
C SER A 135 -1.11 6.69 -2.36
N MET A 136 -1.90 7.66 -2.83
CA MET A 136 -2.55 8.64 -1.95
C MET A 136 -3.60 8.02 -1.03
N ILE A 137 -4.35 7.02 -1.50
CA ILE A 137 -5.32 6.28 -0.67
C ILE A 137 -4.61 5.50 0.43
N ILE A 138 -3.50 4.82 0.11
CA ILE A 138 -2.69 4.09 1.10
C ILE A 138 -2.15 5.07 2.13
N PHE A 139 -1.57 6.18 1.67
CA PHE A 139 -1.03 7.22 2.53
C PHE A 139 -2.09 7.77 3.49
N ALA A 140 -3.27 8.11 2.98
CA ALA A 140 -4.39 8.59 3.80
C ALA A 140 -4.83 7.54 4.83
N GLY A 141 -4.87 6.25 4.46
CA GLY A 141 -5.20 5.16 5.38
C GLY A 141 -4.18 4.99 6.51
N ILE A 142 -2.88 5.07 6.20
CA ILE A 142 -1.83 5.01 7.21
C ILE A 142 -1.90 6.23 8.13
N VAL A 143 -2.03 7.44 7.57
CA VAL A 143 -2.12 8.68 8.36
C VAL A 143 -3.35 8.69 9.26
N ALA A 144 -4.49 8.14 8.80
CA ALA A 144 -5.70 8.01 9.60
C ALA A 144 -5.54 7.08 10.83
N SER A 145 -4.56 6.17 10.82
CA SER A 145 -4.28 5.26 11.94
C SER A 145 -3.36 5.88 13.02
N ILE A 146 -2.61 6.93 12.68
CA ILE A 146 -1.67 7.60 13.59
C ILE A 146 -2.35 8.12 14.87
N PRO A 147 -3.53 8.79 14.82
CA PRO A 147 -4.20 9.28 16.02
C PRO A 147 -4.56 8.16 17.01
N GLU A 148 -4.99 6.99 16.54
CA GLU A 148 -5.29 5.84 17.40
C GLU A 148 -4.02 5.28 18.03
N MET A 149 -2.92 5.23 17.27
CA MET A 149 -1.62 4.79 17.77
C MET A 149 -1.07 5.72 18.87
N ILE A 150 -1.19 7.04 18.68
CA ILE A 150 -0.79 8.04 19.70
C ILE A 150 -1.62 7.89 20.96
N LYS A 151 -2.94 7.69 20.83
CA LYS A 151 -3.83 7.44 21.98
C LYS A 151 -3.44 6.17 22.73
N GLY A 152 -3.10 5.09 22.01
CA GLY A 152 -2.61 3.85 22.62
C GLY A 152 -1.36 4.08 23.46
N ILE A 153 -0.36 4.76 22.89
CA ILE A 153 0.89 5.10 23.61
C ILE A 153 0.58 5.96 24.84
N TYR A 154 -0.33 6.94 24.73
CA TYR A 154 -0.69 7.79 25.86
C TYR A 154 -1.33 6.99 27.01
N VAL A 155 -2.28 6.11 26.70
CA VAL A 155 -2.97 5.30 27.72
C VAL A 155 -2.00 4.30 28.37
N ASP A 156 -1.19 3.61 27.55
CA ASP A 156 -0.31 2.56 28.02
C ASP A 156 0.87 3.09 28.85
N TYR A 157 1.41 4.26 28.50
CA TYR A 157 2.62 4.82 29.13
C TYR A 157 2.37 5.95 30.14
N PHE A 158 1.18 6.57 30.16
CA PHE A 158 0.88 7.68 31.08
C PHE A 158 -0.33 7.46 31.98
N VAL A 159 -1.34 6.67 31.56
CA VAL A 159 -2.59 6.53 32.31
C VAL A 159 -2.63 5.24 33.16
N ASN A 160 -2.14 4.12 32.63
CA ASN A 160 -2.21 2.81 33.29
C ASN A 160 -0.98 2.45 34.15
N ILE A 161 -0.14 3.42 34.50
CA ILE A 161 1.14 3.16 35.17
C ILE A 161 1.17 3.74 36.59
N PRO A 162 1.66 2.99 37.60
CA PRO A 162 1.87 3.51 38.94
C PRO A 162 2.89 4.66 38.95
N SER A 163 2.68 5.64 39.84
CA SER A 163 3.42 6.92 39.88
C SER A 163 4.94 6.79 39.98
N SER A 164 5.45 5.66 40.47
CA SER A 164 6.88 5.36 40.59
C SER A 164 7.59 5.06 39.25
N ARG A 165 6.84 4.76 38.19
CA ARG A 165 7.39 4.44 36.85
C ARG A 165 7.20 5.55 35.82
N LEU A 166 6.56 6.67 36.19
CA LEU A 166 6.35 7.83 35.31
C LEU A 166 7.66 8.36 34.71
N THR A 167 8.73 8.44 35.51
CA THR A 167 10.05 8.91 35.03
C THR A 167 10.62 7.99 33.95
N SER A 168 10.52 6.67 34.12
CA SER A 168 10.98 5.70 33.13
C SER A 168 10.13 5.72 31.85
N SER A 169 8.82 5.91 31.98
CA SER A 169 7.91 6.04 30.83
C SER A 169 8.21 7.30 30.01
N ILE A 170 8.46 8.44 30.67
CA ILE A 170 8.83 9.68 29.98
C ILE A 170 10.15 9.52 29.22
N ILE A 171 11.16 8.92 29.86
CA ILE A 171 12.45 8.64 29.20
C ILE A 171 12.26 7.75 27.98
N PHE A 172 11.46 6.68 28.10
CA PHE A 172 11.18 5.78 26.99
C PHE A 172 10.47 6.47 25.82
N VAL A 173 9.45 7.29 26.10
CA VAL A 173 8.72 8.03 25.06
C VAL A 173 9.62 9.05 24.36
N VAL A 174 10.49 9.75 25.10
CA VAL A 174 11.47 10.67 24.52
C VAL A 174 12.45 9.94 23.60
N ILE A 175 12.99 8.80 24.04
CA ILE A 175 13.86 7.95 23.21
C ILE A 175 13.12 7.50 21.95
N LEU A 176 11.86 7.10 22.07
CA LEU A 176 11.03 6.67 20.94
C LEU A 176 10.84 7.80 19.92
N ILE A 177 10.56 9.02 20.37
CA ILE A 177 10.44 10.19 19.49
C ILE A 177 11.77 10.45 18.76
N ILE A 178 12.89 10.44 19.48
CA ILE A 178 14.23 10.63 18.89
C ILE A 178 14.53 9.54 17.87
N ALA A 179 14.22 8.28 18.19
CA ALA A 179 14.41 7.15 17.28
C ALA A 179 13.57 7.30 16.00
N VAL A 180 12.30 7.69 16.11
CA VAL A 180 11.43 7.94 14.95
C VAL A 180 11.99 9.07 14.08
N LEU A 181 12.42 10.18 14.68
CA LEU A 181 13.03 11.29 13.95
C LEU A 181 14.32 10.87 13.24
N LEU A 182 15.18 10.08 13.90
CA LEU A 182 16.40 9.54 13.29
C LEU A 182 16.10 8.61 12.12
N ILE A 183 15.12 7.72 12.26
CA ILE A 183 14.70 6.82 11.18
C ILE A 183 14.15 7.63 9.99
N VAL A 184 13.30 8.64 10.23
CA VAL A 184 12.77 9.50 9.17
C VAL A 184 13.89 10.29 8.48
N TYR A 185 14.83 10.85 9.25
CA TYR A 185 15.99 11.55 8.69
C TYR A 185 16.88 10.62 7.86
N PHE A 186 17.20 9.44 8.38
CA PHE A 186 18.04 8.47 7.70
C PHE A 186 17.39 7.95 6.41
N THR A 187 16.11 7.60 6.47
CA THR A 187 15.36 7.12 5.29
C THR A 187 15.25 8.21 4.22
N THR A 188 14.97 9.46 4.59
CA THR A 188 14.93 10.58 3.63
C THR A 188 16.30 10.88 3.02
N TYR A 189 17.38 10.79 3.80
CA TYR A 189 18.74 10.93 3.29
C TYR A 189 19.08 9.84 2.26
N VAL A 190 18.79 8.58 2.57
CA VAL A 190 19.00 7.45 1.64
C VAL A 190 18.14 7.59 0.39
N GLN A 191 16.90 8.06 0.51
CA GLN A 191 15.97 8.25 -0.61
C GLN A 191 16.44 9.35 -1.58
N GLN A 192 17.06 10.42 -1.05
CA GLN A 192 17.58 11.54 -1.84
C GLN A 192 19.01 11.30 -2.36
N ALA A 193 19.66 10.21 -1.94
CA ALA A 193 21.00 9.88 -2.41
C ALA A 193 20.96 9.46 -3.89
N GLU A 194 21.60 10.28 -4.73
CA GLU A 194 21.73 10.05 -6.16
C GLU A 194 23.20 9.92 -6.54
N TYR A 195 23.54 8.85 -7.23
CA TYR A 195 24.86 8.65 -7.82
C TYR A 195 24.88 9.29 -9.21
N LYS A 196 25.70 10.33 -9.37
CA LYS A 196 25.78 11.11 -10.62
C LYS A 196 26.91 10.58 -11.50
N ILE A 197 26.58 9.87 -12.57
CA ILE A 197 27.56 9.43 -13.58
C ILE A 197 27.63 10.49 -14.68
N THR A 198 28.82 11.04 -14.93
CA THR A 198 29.05 11.98 -16.04
C THR A 198 28.95 11.26 -17.39
N ILE A 199 28.08 11.74 -18.27
CA ILE A 199 27.96 11.28 -19.66
C ILE A 199 28.31 12.44 -20.57
N GLN A 200 29.11 12.16 -21.59
CA GLN A 200 29.43 13.10 -22.65
C GLN A 200 28.65 12.70 -23.91
N TYR A 201 27.81 13.61 -24.41
CA TYR A 201 27.11 13.40 -25.68
C TYR A 201 27.98 13.85 -26.84
N THR A 202 28.16 12.99 -27.85
CA THR A 202 29.01 13.25 -29.02
C THR A 202 28.44 14.32 -29.96
N LYS A 203 27.14 14.64 -29.84
CA LYS A 203 26.49 15.76 -30.53
C LYS A 203 25.96 16.75 -29.50
N VAL A 204 26.60 17.89 -29.38
CA VAL A 204 26.13 19.01 -28.58
C VAL A 204 25.55 20.05 -29.52
N ALA A 205 24.25 20.34 -29.40
CA ALA A 205 23.66 21.51 -30.05
C ALA A 205 24.24 22.77 -29.41
N GLN A 206 24.60 23.78 -30.22
CA GLN A 206 25.18 25.04 -29.73
C GLN A 206 24.36 25.62 -28.57
N GLY A 207 24.98 25.77 -27.39
CA GLY A 207 24.36 26.32 -26.18
C GLY A 207 23.95 25.30 -25.10
N ALA A 208 24.10 23.99 -25.33
CA ALA A 208 23.83 22.99 -24.29
C ALA A 208 25.02 22.85 -23.30
N PRO A 209 24.76 22.75 -21.98
CA PRO A 209 25.82 22.61 -20.97
C PRO A 209 26.69 21.36 -21.21
N SER A 210 28.00 21.51 -21.04
CA SER A 210 29.01 20.49 -21.42
C SER A 210 29.01 19.22 -20.55
N SER A 211 28.29 19.22 -19.43
CA SER A 211 28.20 18.10 -18.50
C SER A 211 26.76 17.64 -18.36
N SER A 212 26.45 16.46 -18.91
CA SER A 212 25.21 15.76 -18.62
C SER A 212 25.49 14.65 -17.60
N TYR A 213 24.56 14.44 -16.67
CA TYR A 213 24.68 13.40 -15.66
C TYR A 213 23.53 12.42 -15.81
N LEU A 214 23.83 11.12 -15.81
CA LEU A 214 22.84 10.09 -15.54
C LEU A 214 22.74 9.96 -14.02
N LEU A 215 21.58 10.34 -13.49
CA LEU A 215 21.25 10.21 -12.07
C LEU A 215 20.78 8.80 -11.81
N LEU A 216 21.61 7.99 -11.14
CA LEU A 216 21.20 6.70 -10.62
C LEU A 216 20.75 6.88 -9.18
N LYS A 217 19.45 6.73 -8.92
CA LYS A 217 18.92 6.71 -7.55
C LYS A 217 19.41 5.46 -6.84
N LEU A 218 19.76 5.59 -5.56
CA LEU A 218 20.20 4.46 -4.74
C LEU A 218 19.13 3.37 -4.60
N ASN A 219 17.85 3.75 -4.61
CA ASN A 219 16.71 2.83 -4.72
C ASN A 219 15.87 3.18 -5.97
N PRO A 220 16.12 2.54 -7.13
CA PRO A 220 15.36 2.79 -8.35
C PRO A 220 13.95 2.19 -8.29
N ALA A 221 13.70 1.20 -7.44
CA ALA A 221 12.43 0.49 -7.34
C ALA A 221 11.41 1.17 -6.41
N GLY A 222 11.87 2.12 -5.59
CA GLY A 222 11.01 2.94 -4.73
C GLY A 222 10.26 2.08 -3.70
N VAL A 223 8.94 2.28 -3.63
CA VAL A 223 8.07 1.65 -2.62
C VAL A 223 7.40 0.38 -3.12
N ILE A 224 7.41 0.13 -4.44
CA ILE A 224 6.68 -0.99 -5.06
C ILE A 224 7.18 -2.37 -4.57
N PRO A 225 8.49 -2.62 -4.36
CA PRO A 225 8.96 -3.93 -3.88
C PRO A 225 8.63 -4.23 -2.41
N VAL A 226 8.32 -3.22 -1.61
CA VAL A 226 8.03 -3.39 -0.17
C VAL A 226 6.56 -3.74 0.07
N ILE A 227 5.69 -3.39 -0.88
CA ILE A 227 4.23 -3.63 -0.83
C ILE A 227 3.92 -5.00 -1.44
#